data_AF-A0A3L7TPF4-F1
#
_entry.id   AF-A0A3L7TPF4-F1
#
_cell.length_a   1.000
_cell.length_b   1.000
_cell.length_c   1.000
_cell.angle_alpha   90.00
_cell.angle_beta   90.00
_cell.angle_gamma   90.00
#
_symmetry.space_group_name_H-M   'P 1'
#
loop_
_entity.id
_entity.type
_entity.pdbx_description
1 polymer ?
#
loop_
_entity_poly.entity_id
_entity_poly.type
_entity_poly.pdbx_seq_one_letter_code
_entity_poly.pdbx_strand_id
1 'polypeptide(L)'
;MEWIRLIGIIGWMIAFASTATLRAAHDGIDAHAHRHALPQFAQAHVVGSYPDVGSAKQNLQRLLAQSESVFTMIGLPDTQNYSEFYPSTFLAQTNWVASQRLPKNIRFVSHFGDVVNHASVAFEWQNAEAAMSVLDEIGVIYGVCPGNHDITPSGIPGTSYIPQHFAAHFGPQRFAQRPWFGGASPSGMSSFAYFNAGGIPFLALHLDCDTPVAELAWAQGILDTHKDRPALVTTHKYLQDAEDYISGVPVVASGRYPPSWYALEDFYNPAGIQSDELYLWFLRKNTNIFLVQCGHFHEEYRQSSLNVAGQLMHEVLADFQDDPNGGNGWMRILTFDTIDGTIDFDTFSPTLGAVRTADESDFTLSVPFENFALPSVVQFRAFQQGISGYLGTRDTWISEAAPNTSYGDNSTRVSDDDVNNAFFSDARGQALVRFDEIFSAQKIPLTATILSATLVLDISDDIDSPIYDPDFFVYLVERAWEENSTWNSLTGGLTVGTDLGLQLGVFTGDNAPDSDSMRRIDLTSAVTSWQHGHPNHGVAIMPEIIAGNDDGIAIRTSENVNTILRPRLEVTFVSSAIPLLADLTGDRIVNAGDLAILLSAWETPHPFADLNYDGTVGAADLAMMLAAWT
;
A
#
# COMPACT_ATOMS: atom_id res chain seq x y z
N MET A 1 -45.57 -15.05 -30.02
CA MET A 1 -45.83 -16.43 -29.53
C MET A 1 -44.55 -17.26 -29.39
N GLU A 2 -43.39 -16.64 -29.07
CA GLU A 2 -42.14 -17.36 -28.77
C GLU A 2 -41.54 -17.03 -27.39
N TRP A 3 -42.13 -16.10 -26.62
CA TRP A 3 -41.64 -15.72 -25.30
C TRP A 3 -42.09 -16.63 -24.14
N ILE A 4 -43.01 -17.57 -24.38
CA ILE A 4 -43.53 -18.48 -23.34
C ILE A 4 -42.74 -19.81 -23.26
N ARG A 5 -41.85 -20.10 -24.23
CA ARG A 5 -41.03 -21.32 -24.22
C ARG A 5 -39.68 -21.18 -23.49
N LEU A 6 -39.20 -19.97 -23.24
CA LEU A 6 -37.91 -19.75 -22.56
C LEU A 6 -38.02 -19.85 -21.04
N ILE A 7 -39.17 -19.47 -20.46
CA ILE A 7 -39.43 -19.56 -19.01
C ILE A 7 -39.66 -21.02 -18.55
N GLY A 8 -40.17 -21.87 -19.45
CA GLY A 8 -40.37 -23.30 -19.17
C GLY A 8 -39.09 -24.15 -19.12
N ILE A 9 -38.00 -23.70 -19.75
CA ILE A 9 -36.72 -24.43 -19.80
C ILE A 9 -35.84 -24.10 -18.60
N ILE A 10 -35.90 -22.87 -18.08
CA ILE A 10 -35.15 -22.47 -16.87
C ILE A 10 -35.77 -23.06 -15.60
N GLY A 11 -37.09 -23.26 -15.57
CA GLY A 11 -37.78 -23.95 -14.47
C GLY A 11 -37.53 -25.46 -14.40
N TRP A 12 -37.08 -26.09 -15.50
CA TRP A 12 -36.79 -27.53 -15.53
C TRP A 12 -35.34 -27.89 -15.17
N MET A 13 -34.37 -26.98 -15.34
CA MET A 13 -32.99 -27.21 -14.89
C MET A 13 -32.81 -27.03 -13.38
N ILE A 14 -33.70 -26.28 -12.72
CA ILE A 14 -33.65 -26.06 -11.26
C ILE A 14 -34.32 -27.21 -10.47
N ALA A 15 -35.10 -28.08 -11.13
CA ALA A 15 -35.81 -29.18 -10.47
C ALA A 15 -35.06 -30.54 -10.45
N PHE A 16 -33.89 -30.67 -11.09
CA PHE A 16 -33.08 -31.91 -11.08
C PHE A 16 -31.77 -31.83 -10.30
N ALA A 17 -31.50 -30.71 -9.63
CA ALA A 17 -30.45 -30.61 -8.62
C ALA A 17 -31.07 -30.66 -7.21
N SER A 18 -31.86 -31.69 -6.92
CA SER A 18 -32.27 -31.94 -5.54
C SER A 18 -32.17 -33.44 -5.20
N THR A 19 -31.42 -33.70 -4.13
CA THR A 19 -31.61 -34.80 -3.16
C THR A 19 -30.92 -36.17 -3.31
N ALA A 20 -29.71 -36.30 -3.92
CA ALA A 20 -28.97 -37.56 -3.72
C ALA A 20 -27.42 -37.59 -3.72
N THR A 21 -26.69 -36.53 -4.11
CA THR A 21 -25.20 -36.63 -4.17
C THR A 21 -24.43 -35.48 -3.53
N LEU A 22 -25.10 -34.53 -2.88
CA LEU A 22 -24.49 -33.49 -2.04
C LEU A 22 -24.73 -33.78 -0.54
N ARG A 23 -24.49 -35.03 -0.13
CA ARG A 23 -24.65 -35.48 1.28
C ARG A 23 -23.45 -36.29 1.80
N ALA A 24 -22.31 -36.17 1.15
CA ALA A 24 -21.08 -36.85 1.58
C ALA A 24 -19.84 -35.99 1.29
N ALA A 25 -19.80 -34.78 1.84
CA ALA A 25 -18.59 -34.04 2.14
C ALA A 25 -19.00 -32.87 3.05
N HIS A 26 -18.41 -32.78 4.24
CA HIS A 26 -18.73 -31.83 5.32
C HIS A 26 -19.96 -32.13 6.18
N ASP A 27 -19.98 -33.31 6.80
CA ASP A 27 -20.44 -33.43 8.19
C ASP A 27 -19.20 -33.53 9.08
N GLY A 28 -18.66 -32.35 9.45
CA GLY A 28 -17.59 -32.16 10.41
C GLY A 28 -17.71 -30.76 10.97
N ILE A 29 -17.92 -30.66 12.28
CA ILE A 29 -17.99 -29.41 13.04
C ILE A 29 -16.64 -28.68 12.87
N ASP A 30 -16.66 -27.41 12.48
CA ASP A 30 -15.47 -26.56 12.51
C ASP A 30 -15.09 -26.21 13.95
N ALA A 31 -13.81 -25.92 14.18
CA ALA A 31 -13.20 -25.83 15.51
C ALA A 31 -13.75 -24.69 16.39
N HIS A 32 -14.56 -23.78 15.83
CA HIS A 32 -15.08 -22.62 16.54
C HIS A 32 -16.46 -22.79 17.17
N ALA A 33 -17.11 -23.96 17.02
CA ALA A 33 -18.49 -24.14 17.47
C ALA A 33 -19.45 -23.03 16.97
N HIS A 34 -19.10 -22.36 15.87
CA HIS A 34 -19.99 -21.43 15.20
C HIS A 34 -21.04 -22.26 14.48
N ARG A 35 -22.30 -22.13 14.92
CA ARG A 35 -23.39 -22.48 14.02
C ARG A 35 -23.26 -21.51 12.85
N HIS A 36 -22.90 -22.02 11.69
CA HIS A 36 -23.33 -21.45 10.42
C HIS A 36 -24.86 -21.52 10.41
N ALA A 37 -25.50 -20.59 11.12
CA ALA A 37 -26.92 -20.38 10.99
C ALA A 37 -27.08 -19.76 9.61
N LEU A 38 -27.58 -20.55 8.65
CA LEU A 38 -28.38 -19.97 7.57
C LEU A 38 -29.31 -18.94 8.23
N PRO A 39 -29.48 -17.74 7.65
CA PRO A 39 -30.36 -16.72 8.21
C PRO A 39 -31.67 -17.40 8.58
N GLN A 40 -32.06 -17.25 9.85
CA GLN A 40 -33.25 -17.91 10.38
C GLN A 40 -34.42 -17.48 9.52
N PHE A 41 -34.85 -18.34 8.59
CA PHE A 41 -36.05 -18.12 7.82
C PHE A 41 -37.18 -18.09 8.84
N ALA A 42 -37.68 -16.90 9.15
CA ALA A 42 -38.99 -16.77 9.76
C ALA A 42 -39.92 -17.61 8.88
N GLN A 43 -40.51 -18.65 9.45
CA GLN A 43 -41.57 -19.40 8.80
C GLN A 43 -42.71 -18.40 8.59
N ALA A 44 -42.70 -17.73 7.44
CA ALA A 44 -43.84 -17.02 6.95
C ALA A 44 -44.91 -18.09 6.72
N HIS A 45 -45.88 -18.15 7.62
CA HIS A 45 -47.18 -18.72 7.32
C HIS A 45 -47.72 -17.97 6.10
N VAL A 46 -47.47 -18.48 4.90
CA VAL A 46 -48.04 -17.95 3.67
C VAL A 46 -49.49 -18.43 3.61
N VAL A 47 -50.36 -17.65 4.24
CA VAL A 47 -51.74 -17.52 3.78
C VAL A 47 -51.69 -16.59 2.58
N GLY A 48 -51.80 -17.19 1.39
CA GLY A 48 -52.16 -16.58 0.10
C GLY A 48 -51.77 -15.12 -0.18
N SER A 49 -50.60 -14.93 -0.79
CA SER A 49 -50.36 -13.92 -1.84
C SER A 49 -48.98 -14.15 -2.46
N TYR A 50 -48.89 -14.21 -3.80
CA TYR A 50 -47.62 -14.30 -4.52
C TYR A 50 -46.69 -13.14 -4.11
N PRO A 51 -45.39 -13.39 -3.82
CA PRO A 51 -44.46 -12.32 -3.51
C PRO A 51 -44.28 -11.42 -4.73
N ASP A 52 -44.25 -10.11 -4.48
CA ASP A 52 -43.96 -9.08 -5.47
C ASP A 52 -42.60 -9.37 -6.15
N VAL A 53 -42.62 -9.47 -7.48
CA VAL A 53 -41.46 -9.75 -8.33
C VAL A 53 -40.32 -8.75 -8.08
N GLY A 54 -40.63 -7.53 -7.63
CA GLY A 54 -39.65 -6.52 -7.25
C GLY A 54 -38.79 -6.92 -6.04
N SER A 55 -39.39 -7.49 -5.00
CA SER A 55 -38.69 -7.88 -3.76
C SER A 55 -37.84 -9.14 -3.93
N ALA A 56 -38.30 -10.10 -4.75
CA ALA A 56 -37.53 -11.28 -5.11
C ALA A 56 -36.30 -10.92 -5.96
N LYS A 57 -36.41 -9.94 -6.86
CA LYS A 57 -35.29 -9.45 -7.67
C LYS A 57 -34.26 -8.70 -6.82
N GLN A 58 -34.69 -7.86 -5.88
CA GLN A 58 -33.80 -7.17 -4.94
C GLN A 58 -33.10 -8.13 -3.98
N ASN A 59 -33.81 -9.14 -3.47
CA ASN A 59 -33.20 -10.16 -2.62
C ASN A 59 -32.21 -11.03 -3.41
N LEU A 60 -32.54 -11.41 -4.65
CA LEU A 60 -31.60 -12.12 -5.52
C LEU A 60 -30.38 -11.27 -5.87
N GLN A 61 -30.56 -9.97 -6.13
CA GLN A 61 -29.45 -9.03 -6.36
C GLN A 61 -28.57 -8.86 -5.12
N ARG A 62 -29.15 -8.82 -3.92
CA ARG A 62 -28.37 -8.84 -2.66
C ARG A 62 -27.63 -10.15 -2.47
N LEU A 63 -28.29 -11.28 -2.70
CA LEU A 63 -27.68 -12.62 -2.62
C LEU A 63 -26.54 -12.80 -3.63
N LEU A 64 -26.67 -12.26 -4.85
CA LEU A 64 -25.62 -12.27 -5.87
C LEU A 64 -24.48 -11.29 -5.55
N ALA A 65 -24.80 -10.10 -5.01
CA ALA A 65 -23.79 -9.14 -4.56
C ALA A 65 -22.99 -9.69 -3.36
N GLN A 66 -23.65 -10.40 -2.45
CA GLN A 66 -23.04 -11.04 -1.29
C GLN A 66 -22.25 -12.31 -1.66
N SER A 67 -22.55 -12.98 -2.79
CA SER A 67 -21.70 -14.07 -3.28
C SER A 67 -20.47 -13.60 -4.07
N GLU A 68 -20.51 -12.39 -4.64
CA GLU A 68 -19.39 -11.77 -5.37
C GLU A 68 -18.47 -10.94 -4.44
N SER A 69 -18.93 -10.56 -3.24
CA SER A 69 -18.14 -9.82 -2.24
C SER A 69 -17.06 -10.66 -1.58
N VAL A 70 -17.22 -11.99 -1.60
CA VAL A 70 -16.29 -12.95 -0.99
C VAL A 70 -15.35 -13.55 -2.03
N PHE A 71 -14.05 -13.51 -1.75
CA PHE A 71 -13.03 -14.13 -2.60
C PHE A 71 -11.88 -14.69 -1.79
N THR A 72 -11.05 -15.53 -2.41
CA THR A 72 -9.90 -16.15 -1.73
C THR A 72 -8.59 -15.73 -2.35
N MET A 73 -7.58 -15.55 -1.51
CA MET A 73 -6.17 -15.50 -1.87
C MET A 73 -5.42 -16.65 -1.19
N ILE A 74 -4.37 -17.17 -1.82
CA ILE A 74 -3.52 -18.22 -1.26
C ILE A 74 -2.14 -17.67 -0.97
N GLY A 75 -1.61 -17.95 0.22
CA GLY A 75 -0.21 -17.70 0.58
C GLY A 75 0.60 -18.99 0.49
N LEU A 76 1.68 -18.97 -0.30
CA LEU A 76 2.67 -20.06 -0.41
C LEU A 76 3.96 -19.62 0.30
N PRO A 77 4.18 -20.03 1.55
CA PRO A 77 5.41 -19.71 2.25
C PRO A 77 6.50 -20.73 1.93
N ASP A 78 7.74 -20.23 1.85
CA ASP A 78 9.00 -20.95 2.07
C ASP A 78 8.98 -22.39 1.55
N THR A 79 9.09 -22.51 0.22
CA THR A 79 8.99 -23.80 -0.48
C THR A 79 10.34 -24.43 -0.79
N GLN A 80 11.42 -23.82 -0.26
CA GLN A 80 12.80 -24.13 -0.61
C GLN A 80 13.12 -25.62 -0.44
N ASN A 81 12.67 -26.23 0.67
CA ASN A 81 12.85 -27.65 0.92
C ASN A 81 12.02 -28.54 -0.04
N TYR A 82 10.88 -28.06 -0.54
CA TYR A 82 10.11 -28.78 -1.54
C TYR A 82 10.79 -28.77 -2.91
N SER A 83 11.41 -27.64 -3.28
CA SER A 83 12.16 -27.55 -4.53
C SER A 83 13.36 -28.52 -4.56
N GLU A 84 14.02 -28.75 -3.41
CA GLU A 84 15.19 -29.63 -3.29
C GLU A 84 14.80 -31.10 -3.13
N PHE A 85 13.95 -31.41 -2.15
CA PHE A 85 13.73 -32.79 -1.70
C PHE A 85 12.32 -33.32 -1.97
N TYR A 86 11.30 -32.45 -2.01
CA TYR A 86 9.90 -32.86 -2.06
C TYR A 86 9.10 -32.18 -3.20
N PRO A 87 9.53 -32.29 -4.47
CA PRO A 87 8.88 -31.56 -5.57
C PRO A 87 7.40 -31.96 -5.77
N SER A 88 7.01 -33.17 -5.37
CA SER A 88 5.60 -33.58 -5.36
C SER A 88 4.74 -32.80 -4.38
N THR A 89 5.32 -32.33 -3.26
CA THR A 89 4.63 -31.51 -2.26
C THR A 89 4.37 -30.11 -2.80
N PHE A 90 5.38 -29.47 -3.43
CA PHE A 90 5.19 -28.17 -4.08
C PHE A 90 4.10 -28.26 -5.18
N LEU A 91 4.20 -29.28 -6.02
CA LEU A 91 3.21 -29.52 -7.07
C LEU A 91 1.81 -29.83 -6.51
N ALA A 92 1.70 -30.45 -5.33
CA ALA A 92 0.42 -30.67 -4.66
C ALA A 92 -0.24 -29.37 -4.21
N GLN A 93 0.53 -28.38 -3.74
CA GLN A 93 0.01 -27.05 -3.39
C GLN A 93 -0.61 -26.38 -4.62
N THR A 94 0.14 -26.25 -5.71
CA THR A 94 -0.36 -25.53 -6.90
C THR A 94 -1.48 -26.28 -7.63
N ASN A 95 -1.46 -27.62 -7.64
CA ASN A 95 -2.59 -28.42 -8.13
C ASN A 95 -3.84 -28.26 -7.28
N TRP A 96 -3.70 -28.15 -5.96
CA TRP A 96 -4.84 -27.87 -5.10
C TRP A 96 -5.44 -26.50 -5.44
N VAL A 97 -4.60 -25.46 -5.61
CA VAL A 97 -5.06 -24.13 -6.06
C VAL A 97 -5.82 -24.25 -7.38
N ALA A 98 -5.28 -24.97 -8.36
CA ALA A 98 -5.95 -25.21 -9.64
C ALA A 98 -7.33 -25.87 -9.46
N SER A 99 -7.42 -26.88 -8.59
CA SER A 99 -8.68 -27.60 -8.32
C SER A 99 -9.71 -26.75 -7.56
N GLN A 100 -9.25 -25.84 -6.70
CA GLN A 100 -10.10 -25.03 -5.83
C GLN A 100 -10.36 -23.63 -6.37
N ARG A 101 -9.76 -23.26 -7.51
CA ARG A 101 -9.87 -21.91 -8.05
C ARG A 101 -11.31 -21.43 -8.21
N LEU A 102 -12.18 -22.23 -8.83
CA LEU A 102 -13.59 -21.88 -8.99
C LEU A 102 -14.39 -22.08 -7.68
N PRO A 103 -14.30 -23.24 -6.98
CA PRO A 103 -15.07 -23.46 -5.75
C PRO A 103 -14.81 -22.45 -4.63
N LYS A 104 -13.57 -21.99 -4.47
CA LYS A 104 -13.17 -21.00 -3.45
C LYS A 104 -13.05 -19.57 -3.99
N ASN A 105 -13.37 -19.34 -5.26
CA ASN A 105 -13.19 -18.05 -5.92
C ASN A 105 -11.76 -17.49 -5.70
N ILE A 106 -10.73 -18.30 -5.98
CA ILE A 106 -9.33 -17.90 -5.78
C ILE A 106 -8.97 -16.87 -6.85
N ARG A 107 -8.65 -15.66 -6.40
CA ARG A 107 -8.34 -14.51 -7.26
C ARG A 107 -6.85 -14.20 -7.34
N PHE A 108 -6.09 -14.56 -6.32
CA PHE A 108 -4.67 -14.25 -6.22
C PHE A 108 -3.89 -15.34 -5.47
N VAL A 109 -2.61 -15.53 -5.82
CA VAL A 109 -1.65 -16.33 -5.06
C VAL A 109 -0.41 -15.47 -4.78
N SER A 110 0.03 -15.40 -3.53
CA SER A 110 1.28 -14.74 -3.15
C SER A 110 2.27 -15.77 -2.64
N HIS A 111 3.49 -15.76 -3.17
CA HIS A 111 4.59 -16.56 -2.66
C HIS A 111 5.52 -15.68 -1.82
N PHE A 112 5.87 -16.13 -0.61
CA PHE A 112 6.55 -15.30 0.39
C PHE A 112 8.08 -15.35 0.31
N GLY A 113 8.66 -15.77 -0.81
CA GLY A 113 10.10 -16.01 -0.95
C GLY A 113 10.54 -17.42 -0.62
N ASP A 114 11.85 -17.63 -0.69
CA ASP A 114 12.53 -18.91 -0.60
C ASP A 114 11.86 -19.98 -1.46
N VAL A 115 11.86 -19.70 -2.76
CA VAL A 115 11.34 -20.61 -3.77
C VAL A 115 12.25 -21.83 -3.91
N VAL A 116 13.57 -21.62 -3.83
CA VAL A 116 14.60 -22.67 -3.85
C VAL A 116 15.48 -22.65 -2.61
N ASN A 117 16.16 -23.75 -2.29
CA ASN A 117 17.07 -23.84 -1.13
C ASN A 117 18.47 -23.32 -1.46
N HIS A 118 18.85 -23.38 -2.72
CA HIS A 118 20.14 -22.94 -3.20
C HIS A 118 19.98 -22.26 -4.56
N ALA A 119 20.08 -20.93 -4.61
CA ALA A 119 19.96 -20.19 -5.88
C ALA A 119 20.92 -20.69 -6.97
N SER A 120 22.07 -21.25 -6.57
CA SER A 120 23.09 -21.77 -7.48
C SER A 120 22.80 -23.17 -8.06
N VAL A 121 21.73 -23.84 -7.64
CA VAL A 121 21.40 -25.22 -8.00
C VAL A 121 20.25 -25.27 -9.01
N ALA A 122 20.57 -25.62 -10.25
CA ALA A 122 19.62 -25.52 -11.37
C ALA A 122 18.40 -26.45 -11.29
N PHE A 123 18.51 -27.63 -10.67
CA PHE A 123 17.37 -28.57 -10.63
C PHE A 123 16.28 -28.12 -9.66
N GLU A 124 16.62 -27.37 -8.61
CA GLU A 124 15.67 -26.81 -7.66
C GLU A 124 14.75 -25.80 -8.37
N TRP A 125 15.35 -24.91 -9.18
CA TRP A 125 14.60 -23.99 -10.03
C TRP A 125 13.70 -24.73 -11.03
N GLN A 126 14.16 -25.82 -11.63
CA GLN A 126 13.33 -26.62 -12.55
C GLN A 126 12.10 -27.21 -11.83
N ASN A 127 12.28 -27.70 -10.59
CA ASN A 127 11.20 -28.23 -9.79
C ASN A 127 10.20 -27.13 -9.39
N ALA A 128 10.70 -25.98 -8.94
CA ALA A 128 9.88 -24.82 -8.60
C ALA A 128 9.11 -24.27 -9.80
N GLU A 129 9.76 -24.16 -10.96
CA GLU A 129 9.11 -23.75 -12.21
C GLU A 129 8.01 -24.71 -12.62
N ALA A 130 8.24 -26.03 -12.51
CA ALA A 130 7.22 -27.03 -12.83
C ALA A 130 5.99 -26.90 -11.92
N ALA A 131 6.18 -26.68 -10.61
CA ALA A 131 5.09 -26.45 -9.68
C ALA A 131 4.34 -25.15 -9.97
N MET A 132 5.05 -24.04 -10.15
CA MET A 132 4.46 -22.71 -10.35
C MET A 132 3.82 -22.55 -11.75
N SER A 133 4.28 -23.29 -12.77
CA SER A 133 3.68 -23.26 -14.11
C SER A 133 2.21 -23.74 -14.13
N VAL A 134 1.78 -24.52 -13.14
CA VAL A 134 0.36 -24.85 -12.96
C VAL A 134 -0.49 -23.57 -12.82
N LEU A 135 0.02 -22.56 -12.11
CA LEU A 135 -0.66 -21.27 -11.94
C LEU A 135 -0.70 -20.48 -13.26
N ASP A 136 0.37 -20.57 -14.05
CA ASP A 136 0.45 -19.97 -15.38
C ASP A 136 -0.56 -20.56 -16.37
N GLU A 137 -0.73 -21.88 -16.34
CA GLU A 137 -1.61 -22.66 -17.22
C GLU A 137 -3.08 -22.39 -16.94
N ILE A 138 -3.46 -22.36 -15.66
CA ILE A 138 -4.83 -21.98 -15.30
C ILE A 138 -5.04 -20.48 -15.51
N GLY A 139 -3.99 -19.66 -15.40
CA GLY A 139 -4.06 -18.20 -15.52
C GLY A 139 -4.67 -17.53 -14.30
N VAL A 140 -4.35 -18.03 -13.10
CA VAL A 140 -4.60 -17.29 -11.85
C VAL A 140 -3.54 -16.19 -11.72
N ILE A 141 -3.91 -15.07 -11.10
CA ILE A 141 -2.97 -13.98 -10.86
C ILE A 141 -2.07 -14.40 -9.69
N TYR A 142 -0.77 -14.18 -9.80
CA TYR A 142 0.14 -14.43 -8.70
C TYR A 142 1.34 -13.48 -8.73
N GLY A 143 1.99 -13.34 -7.58
CA GLY A 143 3.27 -12.66 -7.42
C GLY A 143 4.20 -13.46 -6.52
N VAL A 144 5.50 -13.19 -6.65
CA VAL A 144 6.57 -13.88 -5.95
C VAL A 144 7.57 -12.82 -5.51
N CYS A 145 7.85 -12.71 -4.21
CA CYS A 145 9.05 -12.02 -3.74
C CYS A 145 10.20 -13.03 -3.64
N PRO A 146 11.46 -12.61 -3.81
CA PRO A 146 12.62 -13.45 -3.51
C PRO A 146 12.84 -13.56 -1.99
N GLY A 147 13.35 -14.71 -1.55
CA GLY A 147 13.92 -14.88 -0.20
C GLY A 147 15.44 -14.96 -0.18
N ASN A 148 16.03 -15.16 1.00
CA ASN A 148 17.49 -15.21 1.14
C ASN A 148 18.11 -16.40 0.40
N HIS A 149 17.42 -17.54 0.31
CA HIS A 149 17.88 -18.71 -0.44
C HIS A 149 17.79 -18.53 -1.95
N ASP A 150 16.93 -17.61 -2.44
CA ASP A 150 16.76 -17.30 -3.86
C ASP A 150 17.84 -16.36 -4.41
N ILE A 151 18.50 -15.60 -3.53
CA ILE A 151 19.50 -14.58 -3.87
C ILE A 151 20.91 -14.90 -3.38
N THR A 152 21.10 -16.04 -2.70
CA THR A 152 22.41 -16.50 -2.24
C THR A 152 22.62 -17.99 -2.57
N PRO A 153 23.86 -18.51 -2.56
CA PRO A 153 24.11 -19.90 -2.88
C PRO A 153 23.43 -20.91 -1.96
N SER A 154 23.08 -20.55 -0.72
CA SER A 154 22.60 -21.50 0.29
C SER A 154 21.81 -20.85 1.44
N GLY A 155 21.30 -19.62 1.28
CA GLY A 155 20.61 -18.90 2.36
C GLY A 155 21.47 -18.55 3.56
N ILE A 156 22.80 -18.58 3.45
CA ILE A 156 23.73 -18.31 4.56
C ILE A 156 24.23 -16.85 4.49
N PRO A 157 24.18 -16.08 5.59
CA PRO A 157 24.70 -14.71 5.63
C PRO A 157 26.17 -14.61 5.24
N GLY A 158 26.54 -13.51 4.58
CA GLY A 158 27.93 -13.24 4.14
C GLY A 158 28.40 -14.07 2.95
N THR A 159 27.54 -14.91 2.36
CA THR A 159 27.81 -15.54 1.06
C THR A 159 27.54 -14.57 -0.10
N SER A 160 27.94 -14.97 -1.32
CA SER A 160 27.82 -14.10 -2.50
C SER A 160 26.36 -13.78 -2.83
N TYR A 161 26.04 -12.50 -3.04
CA TYR A 161 24.76 -12.08 -3.61
C TYR A 161 24.68 -12.45 -5.11
N ILE A 162 23.75 -13.33 -5.49
CA ILE A 162 23.57 -13.92 -6.83
C ILE A 162 22.10 -13.88 -7.33
N PRO A 163 21.46 -12.70 -7.37
CA PRO A 163 20.03 -12.54 -7.66
C PRO A 163 19.64 -12.95 -9.09
N GLN A 164 20.61 -13.08 -10.00
CA GLN A 164 20.33 -13.39 -11.41
C GLN A 164 19.58 -14.71 -11.62
N HIS A 165 19.66 -15.64 -10.67
CA HIS A 165 18.95 -16.92 -10.75
C HIS A 165 17.45 -16.72 -10.54
N PHE A 166 17.05 -16.07 -9.44
CA PHE A 166 15.66 -15.67 -9.22
C PHE A 166 15.15 -14.82 -10.39
N ALA A 167 15.91 -13.78 -10.77
CA ALA A 167 15.53 -12.89 -11.85
C ALA A 167 15.31 -13.62 -13.19
N ALA A 168 16.01 -14.72 -13.46
CA ALA A 168 15.83 -15.51 -14.68
C ALA A 168 14.51 -16.31 -14.70
N HIS A 169 14.04 -16.77 -13.53
CA HIS A 169 12.90 -17.67 -13.40
C HIS A 169 11.59 -16.98 -13.00
N PHE A 170 11.67 -15.96 -12.14
CA PHE A 170 10.51 -15.24 -11.60
C PHE A 170 10.61 -13.71 -11.77
N GLY A 171 11.56 -13.24 -12.59
CA GLY A 171 11.64 -11.83 -13.00
C GLY A 171 10.53 -11.39 -13.97
N PRO A 172 10.52 -10.09 -14.35
CA PRO A 172 9.44 -9.46 -15.13
C PRO A 172 9.15 -10.13 -16.48
N GLN A 173 10.14 -10.78 -17.11
CA GLN A 173 9.98 -11.47 -18.39
C GLN A 173 8.92 -12.59 -18.34
N ARG A 174 8.70 -13.21 -17.17
CA ARG A 174 7.65 -14.22 -16.97
C ARG A 174 6.25 -13.62 -17.08
N PHE A 175 6.11 -12.37 -16.65
CA PHE A 175 4.82 -11.71 -16.46
C PHE A 175 4.52 -10.61 -17.49
N ALA A 176 5.51 -10.17 -18.28
CA ALA A 176 5.40 -9.00 -19.16
C ALA A 176 4.24 -9.04 -20.17
N GLN A 177 3.72 -10.23 -20.51
CA GLN A 177 2.57 -10.40 -21.41
C GLN A 177 1.23 -10.59 -20.68
N ARG A 178 1.23 -10.54 -19.35
CA ARG A 178 0.04 -10.71 -18.52
C ARG A 178 -0.62 -9.35 -18.28
N PRO A 179 -1.91 -9.16 -18.61
CA PRO A 179 -2.58 -7.86 -18.47
C PRO A 179 -2.65 -7.32 -17.03
N TRP A 180 -2.57 -8.22 -16.04
CA TRP A 180 -2.59 -7.88 -14.63
C TRP A 180 -1.21 -7.47 -14.08
N PHE A 181 -0.13 -7.69 -14.83
CA PHE A 181 1.22 -7.32 -14.39
C PHE A 181 1.40 -5.81 -14.53
N GLY A 182 1.54 -5.13 -13.40
CA GLY A 182 1.67 -3.68 -13.36
C GLY A 182 3.07 -3.18 -13.68
N GLY A 183 4.09 -3.99 -13.37
CA GLY A 183 5.49 -3.71 -13.66
C GLY A 183 6.43 -4.30 -12.62
N ALA A 184 7.73 -4.06 -12.83
CA ALA A 184 8.79 -4.42 -11.90
C ALA A 184 9.70 -3.22 -11.63
N SER A 185 10.43 -3.32 -10.53
CA SER A 185 11.48 -2.38 -10.17
C SER A 185 12.63 -2.38 -11.17
N PRO A 186 13.53 -1.38 -11.14
CA PRO A 186 14.68 -1.35 -12.02
C PRO A 186 15.59 -2.59 -11.95
N SER A 187 15.69 -3.24 -10.78
CA SER A 187 16.45 -4.49 -10.64
C SER A 187 15.70 -5.71 -11.20
N GLY A 188 14.36 -5.64 -11.28
CA GLY A 188 13.49 -6.76 -11.60
C GLY A 188 13.18 -7.68 -10.42
N MET A 189 13.67 -7.37 -9.22
CA MET A 189 13.51 -8.19 -8.01
C MET A 189 12.23 -7.89 -7.23
N SER A 190 11.69 -6.68 -7.36
CA SER A 190 10.36 -6.34 -6.87
C SER A 190 9.38 -6.19 -8.03
N SER A 191 8.11 -6.50 -7.79
CA SER A 191 7.06 -6.38 -8.80
C SER A 191 5.70 -6.03 -8.19
N PHE A 192 4.76 -5.68 -9.06
CA PHE A 192 3.39 -5.46 -8.62
C PHE A 192 2.37 -5.93 -9.65
N ALA A 193 1.19 -6.28 -9.15
CA ALA A 193 0.07 -6.75 -9.93
C ALA A 193 -1.23 -6.08 -9.52
N TYR A 194 -2.14 -5.98 -10.48
CA TYR A 194 -3.52 -5.56 -10.25
C TYR A 194 -4.43 -6.77 -10.24
N PHE A 195 -5.43 -6.76 -9.37
CA PHE A 195 -6.51 -7.73 -9.44
C PHE A 195 -7.83 -7.10 -8.97
N ASN A 196 -8.94 -7.56 -9.53
CA ASN A 196 -10.28 -7.12 -9.15
C ASN A 196 -11.00 -8.30 -8.48
N ALA A 197 -11.49 -8.06 -7.27
CA ALA A 197 -12.15 -9.08 -6.46
C ALA A 197 -13.07 -8.42 -5.44
N GLY A 198 -14.16 -9.10 -5.04
CA GLY A 198 -15.08 -8.51 -4.06
C GLY A 198 -15.76 -7.21 -4.54
N GLY A 199 -15.79 -6.94 -5.85
CA GLY A 199 -16.28 -5.65 -6.37
C GLY A 199 -15.33 -4.46 -6.18
N ILE A 200 -14.12 -4.65 -5.67
CA ILE A 200 -13.12 -3.59 -5.50
C ILE A 200 -11.81 -3.91 -6.26
N PRO A 201 -11.09 -2.89 -6.75
CA PRO A 201 -9.76 -3.05 -7.34
C PRO A 201 -8.70 -3.09 -6.23
N PHE A 202 -7.73 -3.99 -6.35
CA PHE A 202 -6.60 -4.14 -5.44
C PHE A 202 -5.26 -3.94 -6.14
N LEU A 203 -4.24 -3.69 -5.33
CA LEU A 203 -2.82 -3.70 -5.68
C LEU A 203 -2.10 -4.74 -4.84
N ALA A 204 -1.27 -5.58 -5.46
CA ALA A 204 -0.33 -6.45 -4.75
C ALA A 204 1.11 -6.04 -5.08
N LEU A 205 1.92 -5.79 -4.06
CA LEU A 205 3.35 -5.49 -4.17
C LEU A 205 4.16 -6.65 -3.60
N HIS A 206 5.13 -7.14 -4.36
CA HIS A 206 6.10 -8.15 -3.93
C HIS A 206 7.46 -7.47 -3.92
N LEU A 207 8.01 -7.26 -2.73
CA LEU A 207 9.26 -6.53 -2.51
C LEU A 207 10.43 -7.50 -2.33
N ASP A 208 11.61 -7.09 -2.79
CA ASP A 208 12.87 -7.83 -2.65
C ASP A 208 13.23 -8.13 -1.17
N CYS A 209 13.98 -9.20 -0.93
CA CYS A 209 14.47 -9.55 0.40
C CYS A 209 15.36 -8.43 0.97
N ASP A 210 15.22 -8.15 2.27
CA ASP A 210 15.77 -6.96 2.96
C ASP A 210 15.35 -5.60 2.38
N THR A 211 14.54 -5.55 1.31
CA THR A 211 13.89 -4.34 0.74
C THR A 211 14.79 -3.11 0.52
N PRO A 212 15.76 -3.15 -0.42
CA PRO A 212 16.63 -2.01 -0.69
C PRO A 212 15.89 -0.69 -0.96
N VAL A 213 16.47 0.44 -0.54
CA VAL A 213 15.85 1.78 -0.71
C VAL A 213 15.48 2.10 -2.17
N ALA A 214 16.28 1.64 -3.14
CA ALA A 214 15.98 1.86 -4.56
C ALA A 214 14.68 1.14 -5.00
N GLU A 215 14.40 -0.03 -4.43
CA GLU A 215 13.17 -0.79 -4.64
C GLU A 215 11.99 -0.04 -4.00
N LEU A 216 12.17 0.46 -2.78
CA LEU A 216 11.15 1.24 -2.07
C LEU A 216 10.85 2.57 -2.75
N ALA A 217 11.85 3.24 -3.33
CA ALA A 217 11.67 4.48 -4.10
C ALA A 217 10.79 4.24 -5.33
N TRP A 218 11.00 3.12 -6.03
CA TRP A 218 10.14 2.69 -7.12
C TRP A 218 8.72 2.37 -6.62
N ALA A 219 8.60 1.57 -5.56
CA ALA A 219 7.31 1.18 -5.00
C ALA A 219 6.51 2.38 -4.46
N GLN A 220 7.18 3.40 -3.92
CA GLN A 220 6.56 4.65 -3.48
C GLN A 220 5.86 5.35 -4.64
N GLY A 221 6.50 5.43 -5.81
CA GLY A 221 5.89 5.98 -7.01
C GLY A 221 4.64 5.22 -7.47
N ILE A 222 4.64 3.88 -7.32
CA ILE A 222 3.46 3.05 -7.62
C ILE A 222 2.33 3.35 -6.62
N LEU A 223 2.61 3.37 -5.32
CA LEU A 223 1.58 3.64 -4.29
C LEU A 223 1.01 5.05 -4.41
N ASP A 224 1.83 6.04 -4.76
CA ASP A 224 1.41 7.43 -4.95
C ASP A 224 0.46 7.59 -6.14
N THR A 225 0.64 6.80 -7.19
CA THR A 225 -0.23 6.84 -8.37
C THR A 225 -1.48 5.98 -8.24
N HIS A 226 -1.57 5.16 -7.18
CA HIS A 226 -2.65 4.20 -6.95
C HIS A 226 -3.23 4.31 -5.53
N LYS A 227 -3.44 5.55 -5.05
CA LYS A 227 -4.17 5.80 -3.80
C LYS A 227 -5.66 5.48 -3.90
N ASP A 228 -6.16 5.08 -5.07
CA ASP A 228 -7.54 4.69 -5.36
C ASP A 228 -7.88 3.22 -5.02
N ARG A 229 -6.91 2.46 -4.49
CA ARG A 229 -7.06 1.03 -4.22
C ARG A 229 -6.34 0.59 -2.95
N PRO A 230 -6.92 -0.37 -2.20
CA PRO A 230 -6.21 -1.04 -1.13
C PRO A 230 -5.03 -1.85 -1.68
N ALA A 231 -3.91 -1.80 -0.97
CA ALA A 231 -2.68 -2.46 -1.31
C ALA A 231 -2.29 -3.50 -0.25
N LEU A 232 -1.88 -4.68 -0.73
CA LEU A 232 -1.19 -5.68 0.08
C LEU A 232 0.28 -5.74 -0.33
N VAL A 233 1.15 -5.98 0.64
CA VAL A 233 2.60 -6.11 0.46
C VAL A 233 3.02 -7.51 0.87
N THR A 234 3.90 -8.12 0.10
CA THR A 234 4.61 -9.34 0.47
C THR A 234 6.11 -9.05 0.38
N THR A 235 6.84 -9.38 1.44
CA THR A 235 8.30 -9.40 1.51
C THR A 235 8.73 -10.71 2.17
N HIS A 236 10.02 -10.92 2.40
CA HIS A 236 10.51 -12.18 2.94
C HIS A 236 10.92 -12.09 4.42
N LYS A 237 12.08 -11.50 4.74
CA LYS A 237 12.57 -11.30 6.11
C LYS A 237 11.94 -10.06 6.73
N TYR A 238 10.96 -10.23 7.62
CA TYR A 238 10.24 -9.09 8.23
C TYR A 238 9.74 -9.29 9.67
N LEU A 239 9.05 -10.39 9.96
CA LEU A 239 8.59 -10.72 11.31
C LEU A 239 9.38 -11.91 11.87
N GLN A 240 9.30 -12.12 13.17
CA GLN A 240 9.82 -13.30 13.86
C GLN A 240 8.91 -13.72 15.01
N ASP A 241 8.93 -15.01 15.32
CA ASP A 241 8.24 -15.57 16.48
C ASP A 241 9.24 -16.04 17.55
N ALA A 242 9.08 -15.53 18.76
CA ALA A 242 9.96 -15.80 19.88
C ALA A 242 9.81 -17.21 20.48
N GLU A 243 8.68 -17.88 20.25
CA GLU A 243 8.34 -19.14 20.91
C GLU A 243 9.34 -20.28 20.59
N ASP A 244 10.12 -20.16 19.51
CA ASP A 244 11.13 -21.13 19.10
C ASP A 244 12.42 -21.11 19.96
N TYR A 245 12.74 -20.01 20.65
CA TYR A 245 14.04 -19.84 21.35
C TYR A 245 14.09 -20.31 22.82
N ILE A 246 13.42 -21.41 23.17
CA ILE A 246 13.42 -21.93 24.57
C ILE A 246 14.76 -22.60 24.97
N SER A 247 15.79 -22.64 24.11
CA SER A 247 17.10 -23.26 24.41
C SER A 247 18.28 -22.28 24.61
N GLY A 248 18.04 -21.07 25.11
CA GLY A 248 19.05 -20.31 25.87
C GLY A 248 19.53 -18.96 25.29
N VAL A 249 18.64 -17.96 25.30
CA VAL A 249 18.86 -16.48 25.33
C VAL A 249 19.55 -15.85 24.10
N PRO A 250 18.95 -14.84 23.42
CA PRO A 250 18.12 -13.77 23.99
C PRO A 250 16.61 -13.94 23.87
N VAL A 251 15.94 -13.47 24.93
CA VAL A 251 14.49 -13.34 25.11
C VAL A 251 14.01 -12.14 24.29
N VAL A 252 13.97 -12.28 22.96
CA VAL A 252 13.40 -11.25 22.07
C VAL A 252 11.92 -11.54 21.89
N ALA A 253 11.04 -10.55 22.08
CA ALA A 253 9.59 -10.75 21.95
C ALA A 253 9.19 -10.88 20.48
N SER A 254 8.20 -11.73 20.18
CA SER A 254 7.61 -11.87 18.83
C SER A 254 7.21 -10.49 18.30
N GLY A 255 7.42 -10.26 17.01
CA GLY A 255 7.26 -8.94 16.41
C GLY A 255 8.01 -8.78 15.10
N ARG A 256 8.30 -7.54 14.72
CA ARG A 256 9.24 -7.27 13.61
C ARG A 256 10.61 -7.80 13.96
N TYR A 257 11.29 -8.32 12.95
CA TYR A 257 12.63 -8.89 13.04
C TYR A 257 13.59 -7.83 13.64
N PRO A 258 13.99 -7.96 14.92
CA PRO A 258 14.66 -6.90 15.66
C PRO A 258 16.10 -6.66 15.19
N PRO A 259 16.64 -5.45 15.43
CA PRO A 259 18.02 -5.08 15.11
C PRO A 259 19.08 -6.05 15.66
N SER A 260 18.83 -6.69 16.81
CA SER A 260 19.76 -7.65 17.41
C SER A 260 20.00 -8.88 16.54
N TRP A 261 19.01 -9.31 15.74
CA TRP A 261 19.18 -10.44 14.84
C TRP A 261 20.03 -10.11 13.63
N TYR A 262 20.01 -8.87 13.13
CA TYR A 262 20.91 -8.46 12.04
C TYR A 262 22.40 -8.49 12.43
N ALA A 263 22.73 -8.54 13.73
CA ALA A 263 24.10 -8.78 14.19
C ALA A 263 24.54 -10.26 14.09
N LEU A 264 23.58 -11.20 14.00
CA LEU A 264 23.80 -12.64 13.86
C LEU A 264 23.59 -13.09 12.42
N GLU A 265 22.56 -12.55 11.79
CA GLU A 265 22.10 -12.83 10.45
C GLU A 265 22.03 -11.50 9.67
N ASP A 266 23.22 -11.07 9.23
CA ASP A 266 23.45 -9.86 8.45
C ASP A 266 22.57 -9.81 7.17
N PHE A 267 22.60 -8.71 6.45
CA PHE A 267 21.81 -8.56 5.23
C PHE A 267 22.24 -9.57 4.15
N TYR A 268 21.26 -10.18 3.51
CA TYR A 268 21.45 -11.04 2.35
C TYR A 268 21.53 -10.23 1.07
N ASN A 269 20.77 -9.13 1.01
CA ASN A 269 20.91 -8.11 -0.01
C ASN A 269 21.88 -7.02 0.49
N PRO A 270 23.02 -6.76 -0.18
CA PRO A 270 24.00 -5.78 0.29
C PRO A 270 23.50 -4.33 0.33
N ALA A 271 22.33 -4.05 -0.25
CA ALA A 271 21.65 -2.75 -0.21
C ALA A 271 20.38 -2.76 0.67
N GLY A 272 20.16 -3.83 1.43
CA GLY A 272 18.99 -4.03 2.28
C GLY A 272 18.91 -3.07 3.48
N ILE A 273 17.73 -3.02 4.09
CA ILE A 273 17.39 -2.26 5.29
C ILE A 273 16.74 -3.17 6.33
N GLN A 274 16.66 -2.71 7.57
CA GLN A 274 16.06 -3.48 8.65
C GLN A 274 14.52 -3.44 8.61
N SER A 275 13.90 -4.40 9.29
CA SER A 275 12.43 -4.52 9.31
C SER A 275 11.73 -3.34 9.98
N ASP A 276 12.30 -2.77 11.05
CA ASP A 276 11.77 -1.54 11.65
C ASP A 276 11.92 -0.34 10.72
N GLU A 277 13.02 -0.27 9.96
CA GLU A 277 13.23 0.77 8.94
C GLU A 277 12.20 0.63 7.82
N LEU A 278 11.93 -0.57 7.32
CA LEU A 278 10.87 -0.81 6.34
C LEU A 278 9.51 -0.34 6.85
N TYR A 279 9.18 -0.63 8.11
CA TYR A 279 7.93 -0.16 8.71
C TYR A 279 7.88 1.36 8.83
N LEU A 280 8.88 1.95 9.47
CA LEU A 280 8.92 3.37 9.79
C LEU A 280 9.03 4.24 8.54
N TRP A 281 9.88 3.84 7.60
CA TRP A 281 10.22 4.64 6.43
C TRP A 281 9.23 4.47 5.28
N PHE A 282 8.52 3.35 5.19
CA PHE A 282 7.72 3.02 4.03
C PHE A 282 6.31 2.55 4.35
N LEU A 283 6.14 1.47 5.13
CA LEU A 283 4.82 0.83 5.30
C LEU A 283 3.83 1.75 6.02
N ARG A 284 4.19 2.30 7.19
CA ARG A 284 3.28 3.16 7.96
C ARG A 284 2.93 4.46 7.23
N LYS A 285 3.80 4.92 6.32
CA LYS A 285 3.61 6.18 5.55
C LYS A 285 2.55 6.02 4.46
N ASN A 286 2.38 4.80 3.94
CA ASN A 286 1.51 4.53 2.81
C ASN A 286 0.13 4.05 3.29
N THR A 287 -0.79 5.02 3.43
CA THR A 287 -2.11 4.80 4.03
C THR A 287 -3.04 3.86 3.26
N ASN A 288 -2.70 3.46 2.04
CA ASN A 288 -3.46 2.47 1.28
C ASN A 288 -2.98 1.03 1.53
N ILE A 289 -1.93 0.79 2.32
CA ILE A 289 -1.48 -0.55 2.69
C ILE A 289 -2.29 -1.07 3.88
N PHE A 290 -2.97 -2.21 3.71
CA PHE A 290 -3.79 -2.83 4.76
C PHE A 290 -3.22 -4.15 5.29
N LEU A 291 -2.40 -4.84 4.49
CA LEU A 291 -1.83 -6.15 4.83
C LEU A 291 -0.38 -6.26 4.36
N VAL A 292 0.48 -6.77 5.23
CA VAL A 292 1.87 -7.14 4.97
C VAL A 292 2.04 -8.62 5.29
N GLN A 293 2.65 -9.36 4.38
CA GLN A 293 2.88 -10.80 4.51
C GLN A 293 4.37 -11.12 4.37
N CYS A 294 4.84 -12.10 5.13
CA CYS A 294 6.24 -12.50 5.11
C CYS A 294 6.46 -13.97 5.46
N GLY A 295 7.68 -14.45 5.20
CA GLY A 295 8.19 -15.79 5.49
C GLY A 295 9.48 -15.70 6.30
N HIS A 296 10.50 -16.48 5.91
CA HIS A 296 11.88 -16.46 6.45
C HIS A 296 12.04 -17.03 7.86
N PHE A 297 11.21 -16.55 8.79
CA PHE A 297 11.28 -16.96 10.18
C PHE A 297 10.24 -18.04 10.44
N HIS A 298 10.69 -19.18 10.97
CA HIS A 298 9.88 -20.39 11.10
C HIS A 298 8.65 -20.17 11.98
N GLU A 299 7.56 -20.87 11.67
CA GLU A 299 6.23 -20.83 12.29
C GLU A 299 5.27 -19.73 11.80
N GLU A 300 4.34 -19.32 12.65
CA GLU A 300 3.18 -18.51 12.32
C GLU A 300 3.04 -17.41 13.36
N TYR A 301 3.09 -16.14 12.94
CA TYR A 301 2.92 -15.01 13.84
C TYR A 301 2.06 -13.92 13.20
N ARG A 302 1.43 -13.08 14.00
CA ARG A 302 0.74 -11.89 13.50
C ARG A 302 0.79 -10.73 14.47
N GLN A 303 0.78 -9.52 13.93
CA GLN A 303 0.57 -8.29 14.69
C GLN A 303 -0.24 -7.28 13.89
N SER A 304 -0.56 -6.14 14.50
CA SER A 304 -1.25 -5.02 13.84
C SER A 304 -0.67 -3.70 14.31
N SER A 305 -0.51 -2.77 13.37
CA SER A 305 0.19 -1.51 13.59
C SER A 305 -0.55 -0.36 12.94
N LEU A 306 -0.44 0.84 13.51
CA LEU A 306 -1.12 2.02 12.99
C LEU A 306 -0.29 2.67 11.87
N ASN A 307 -0.95 2.96 10.74
CA ASN A 307 -0.39 3.85 9.73
C ASN A 307 -0.53 5.32 10.17
N VAL A 308 0.04 6.25 9.39
CA VAL A 308 -0.01 7.70 9.70
C VAL A 308 -1.41 8.32 9.63
N ALA A 309 -2.41 7.60 9.12
CA ALA A 309 -3.82 7.99 9.15
C ALA A 309 -4.58 7.39 10.36
N GLY A 310 -3.88 6.65 11.24
CA GLY A 310 -4.49 5.97 12.40
C GLY A 310 -5.27 4.72 12.04
N GLN A 311 -5.07 4.15 10.84
CA GLN A 311 -5.73 2.91 10.41
C GLN A 311 -4.85 1.71 10.75
N LEU A 312 -5.47 0.59 11.12
CA LEU A 312 -4.78 -0.65 11.42
C LEU A 312 -4.32 -1.36 10.14
N MET A 313 -3.02 -1.45 9.95
CA MET A 313 -2.38 -2.32 8.99
C MET A 313 -2.02 -3.63 9.70
N HIS A 314 -2.30 -4.77 9.06
CA HIS A 314 -1.99 -6.08 9.61
C HIS A 314 -0.69 -6.65 9.03
N GLU A 315 0.07 -7.35 9.86
CA GLU A 315 1.35 -7.97 9.49
C GLU A 315 1.29 -9.45 9.87
N VAL A 316 1.50 -10.35 8.91
CA VAL A 316 1.29 -11.79 9.08
C VAL A 316 2.49 -12.58 8.56
N LEU A 317 3.04 -13.42 9.43
CA LEU A 317 4.11 -14.38 9.16
C LEU A 317 3.52 -15.77 8.93
N ALA A 318 4.05 -16.46 7.94
CA ALA A 318 3.93 -17.90 7.85
C ALA A 318 5.19 -18.48 7.21
N ASP A 319 5.80 -19.45 7.86
CA ASP A 319 6.86 -20.27 7.34
C ASP A 319 6.75 -21.66 7.99
N PHE A 320 6.67 -22.69 7.17
CA PHE A 320 6.51 -24.05 7.66
C PHE A 320 7.75 -24.91 7.45
N GLN A 321 8.88 -24.35 7.00
CA GLN A 321 9.98 -25.14 6.46
C GLN A 321 10.56 -26.18 7.44
N ASP A 322 10.47 -25.92 8.75
CA ASP A 322 10.96 -26.80 9.83
C ASP A 322 10.00 -27.95 10.19
N ASP A 323 8.76 -27.92 9.70
CA ASP A 323 7.84 -29.04 9.87
C ASP A 323 8.36 -30.28 9.10
N PRO A 324 7.92 -31.50 9.45
CA PRO A 324 8.36 -32.71 8.76
C PRO A 324 8.20 -32.64 7.24
N ASN A 325 9.11 -33.31 6.51
CA ASN A 325 9.12 -33.32 5.04
C ASN A 325 9.24 -31.90 4.42
N GLY A 326 10.01 -31.02 5.06
CA GLY A 326 10.26 -29.65 4.60
C GLY A 326 9.07 -28.71 4.75
N GLY A 327 8.12 -29.05 5.63
CA GLY A 327 6.91 -28.27 5.88
C GLY A 327 5.58 -28.92 5.54
N ASN A 328 5.57 -30.20 5.14
CA ASN A 328 4.36 -30.98 4.85
C ASN A 328 3.37 -30.33 3.85
N GLY A 329 3.77 -29.33 3.06
CA GLY A 329 2.93 -28.65 2.09
C GLY A 329 1.89 -27.70 2.69
N TRP A 330 2.07 -27.23 3.92
CA TRP A 330 1.18 -26.21 4.50
C TRP A 330 1.16 -24.93 3.65
N MET A 331 -0.02 -24.32 3.53
CA MET A 331 -0.24 -23.03 2.84
C MET A 331 -1.37 -22.26 3.53
N ARG A 332 -1.36 -20.93 3.37
CA ARG A 332 -2.41 -20.05 3.91
C ARG A 332 -3.56 -19.89 2.93
N ILE A 333 -4.78 -19.96 3.42
CA ILE A 333 -6.01 -19.62 2.69
C ILE A 333 -6.56 -18.36 3.35
N LEU A 334 -6.63 -17.26 2.58
CA LEU A 334 -7.16 -15.99 3.04
C LEU A 334 -8.50 -15.75 2.35
N THR A 335 -9.59 -15.80 3.09
CA THR A 335 -10.94 -15.51 2.57
C THR A 335 -11.35 -14.09 2.96
N PHE A 336 -11.51 -13.25 1.95
CA PHE A 336 -11.85 -11.83 2.09
C PHE A 336 -13.36 -11.66 1.99
N ASP A 337 -13.97 -10.91 2.90
CA ASP A 337 -15.32 -10.35 2.72
C ASP A 337 -15.22 -8.82 2.67
N THR A 338 -15.49 -8.28 1.48
CA THR A 338 -15.36 -6.84 1.19
C THR A 338 -16.54 -6.00 1.66
N ILE A 339 -17.66 -6.63 2.03
CA ILE A 339 -18.82 -5.94 2.62
C ILE A 339 -18.70 -5.92 4.13
N ASP A 340 -18.35 -7.06 4.73
CA ASP A 340 -18.18 -7.16 6.18
C ASP A 340 -16.83 -6.58 6.64
N GLY A 341 -15.90 -6.38 5.71
CA GLY A 341 -14.58 -5.80 5.98
C GLY A 341 -13.74 -6.75 6.81
N THR A 342 -13.62 -8.00 6.38
CA THR A 342 -12.86 -9.03 7.09
C THR A 342 -11.95 -9.85 6.18
N ILE A 343 -10.95 -10.46 6.80
CA ILE A 343 -10.12 -11.50 6.17
C ILE A 343 -10.01 -12.67 7.16
N ASP A 344 -10.57 -13.82 6.79
CA ASP A 344 -10.42 -15.08 7.51
C ASP A 344 -9.17 -15.80 7.01
N PHE A 345 -8.29 -16.18 7.94
CA PHE A 345 -7.06 -16.93 7.67
C PHE A 345 -7.24 -18.36 8.14
N ASP A 346 -7.03 -19.32 7.23
CA ASP A 346 -6.89 -20.74 7.55
C ASP A 346 -5.50 -21.26 7.09
N THR A 347 -4.97 -22.26 7.78
CA THR A 347 -3.78 -23.01 7.34
C THR A 347 -4.15 -24.44 6.95
N PHE A 348 -3.84 -24.83 5.71
CA PHE A 348 -4.20 -26.13 5.12
C PHE A 348 -3.04 -26.78 4.39
N SER A 349 -2.91 -28.11 4.49
CA SER A 349 -1.94 -28.91 3.73
C SER A 349 -2.68 -29.82 2.74
N PRO A 350 -2.45 -29.70 1.41
CA PRO A 350 -2.98 -30.62 0.42
C PRO A 350 -2.26 -31.97 0.44
N THR A 351 -1.02 -32.02 0.93
CA THR A 351 -0.23 -33.25 1.05
C THR A 351 -0.75 -34.13 2.18
N LEU A 352 -1.11 -33.53 3.32
CA LEU A 352 -1.68 -34.24 4.45
C LEU A 352 -3.20 -34.36 4.37
N GLY A 353 -3.87 -33.48 3.61
CA GLY A 353 -5.31 -33.33 3.62
C GLY A 353 -5.83 -32.86 4.99
N ALA A 354 -5.09 -31.97 5.66
CA ALA A 354 -5.33 -31.56 7.04
C ALA A 354 -5.34 -30.03 7.18
N VAL A 355 -5.98 -29.55 8.25
CA VAL A 355 -5.99 -28.14 8.67
C VAL A 355 -5.25 -27.99 10.01
N ARG A 356 -4.68 -26.82 10.26
CA ARG A 356 -4.25 -26.41 11.60
C ARG A 356 -5.35 -25.57 12.24
N THR A 357 -5.45 -25.61 13.57
CA THR A 357 -6.55 -24.98 14.34
C THR A 357 -6.03 -24.20 15.56
N ALA A 358 -4.71 -23.99 15.63
CA ALA A 358 -4.12 -23.10 16.62
C ALA A 358 -4.50 -21.64 16.30
N ASP A 359 -4.45 -20.76 17.30
CA ASP A 359 -4.86 -19.37 17.17
C ASP A 359 -4.03 -18.61 16.12
N GLU A 360 -2.79 -19.05 15.85
CA GLU A 360 -1.85 -18.53 14.85
C GLU A 360 -2.16 -19.05 13.43
N SER A 361 -2.90 -20.16 13.34
CA SER A 361 -3.26 -20.85 12.10
C SER A 361 -4.68 -20.53 11.60
N ASP A 362 -5.58 -20.16 12.50
CA ASP A 362 -7.01 -19.96 12.26
C ASP A 362 -7.51 -18.70 12.99
N PHE A 363 -7.72 -17.60 12.25
CA PHE A 363 -8.13 -16.32 12.83
C PHE A 363 -8.78 -15.38 11.81
N THR A 364 -9.50 -14.36 12.30
CA THR A 364 -10.10 -13.31 11.47
C THR A 364 -9.48 -11.94 11.76
N LEU A 365 -9.20 -11.18 10.71
CA LEU A 365 -8.79 -9.77 10.77
C LEU A 365 -9.95 -8.86 10.33
N SER A 366 -10.06 -7.69 10.94
CA SER A 366 -11.02 -6.66 10.53
C SER A 366 -10.33 -5.60 9.68
N VAL A 367 -10.74 -5.51 8.41
CA VAL A 367 -10.17 -4.64 7.38
C VAL A 367 -11.28 -3.87 6.67
N PRO A 368 -11.60 -2.64 7.11
CA PRO A 368 -12.52 -1.77 6.37
C PRO A 368 -11.82 -1.26 5.09
N PHE A 369 -11.93 -2.01 3.99
CA PHE A 369 -11.18 -1.78 2.75
C PHE A 369 -11.37 -0.37 2.16
N GLU A 370 -12.56 0.23 2.36
CA GLU A 370 -12.88 1.59 1.93
C GLU A 370 -11.98 2.65 2.57
N ASN A 371 -11.40 2.37 3.74
CA ASN A 371 -10.47 3.29 4.40
C ASN A 371 -9.09 3.31 3.73
N PHE A 372 -8.75 2.27 2.97
CA PHE A 372 -7.45 2.12 2.29
C PHE A 372 -7.50 2.56 0.82
N ALA A 373 -8.57 3.25 0.40
CA ALA A 373 -8.71 3.78 -0.95
C ALA A 373 -9.35 5.17 -0.92
N LEU A 374 -8.78 6.10 -1.69
CA LEU A 374 -9.41 7.38 -1.95
C LEU A 374 -10.63 7.19 -2.86
N PRO A 375 -11.72 7.95 -2.63
CA PRO A 375 -12.86 7.96 -3.54
C PRO A 375 -12.43 8.32 -4.97
N SER A 376 -13.10 7.75 -5.98
CA SER A 376 -12.72 7.91 -7.40
C SER A 376 -12.70 9.35 -7.93
N VAL A 377 -13.42 10.27 -7.27
CA VAL A 377 -13.45 11.71 -7.59
C VAL A 377 -12.28 12.47 -6.98
N VAL A 378 -11.63 11.89 -5.96
CA VAL A 378 -10.51 12.47 -5.24
C VAL A 378 -9.21 12.01 -5.89
N GLN A 379 -8.33 12.98 -6.16
CA GLN A 379 -7.02 12.74 -6.74
C GLN A 379 -5.93 13.03 -5.72
N PHE A 380 -4.84 12.29 -5.81
CA PHE A 380 -3.66 12.46 -4.98
C PHE A 380 -2.43 12.73 -5.84
N ARG A 381 -1.56 13.64 -5.39
CA ARG A 381 -0.23 13.86 -5.93
C ARG A 381 0.75 14.01 -4.79
N ALA A 382 1.90 13.37 -4.93
CA ALA A 382 3.05 13.60 -4.06
C ALA A 382 4.20 14.20 -4.86
N PHE A 383 4.93 15.10 -4.23
CA PHE A 383 6.12 15.75 -4.76
C PHE A 383 7.29 15.45 -3.83
N GLN A 384 8.21 14.61 -4.27
CA GLN A 384 9.39 14.21 -3.50
C GLN A 384 10.59 14.03 -4.44
N GLN A 385 11.71 14.67 -4.13
CA GLN A 385 12.87 14.72 -5.04
C GLN A 385 13.35 13.32 -5.43
N GLY A 386 13.36 13.01 -6.72
CA GLY A 386 13.84 11.74 -7.27
C GLY A 386 12.80 10.62 -7.32
N ILE A 387 11.59 10.83 -6.82
CA ILE A 387 10.47 9.88 -6.92
C ILE A 387 9.59 10.25 -8.12
N SER A 388 9.23 9.26 -8.94
CA SER A 388 8.37 9.44 -10.12
C SER A 388 8.82 10.55 -11.09
N GLY A 389 10.14 10.83 -11.13
CA GLY A 389 10.75 11.85 -11.99
C GLY A 389 10.59 13.30 -11.49
N TYR A 390 10.08 13.53 -10.28
CA TYR A 390 9.98 14.89 -9.72
C TYR A 390 11.35 15.41 -9.26
N LEU A 391 11.71 16.63 -9.69
CA LEU A 391 13.02 17.26 -9.41
C LEU A 391 12.90 18.71 -8.89
N GLY A 392 11.69 19.11 -8.49
CA GLY A 392 11.37 20.49 -8.12
C GLY A 392 11.54 20.82 -6.63
N THR A 393 12.11 19.93 -5.82
CA THR A 393 12.38 20.27 -4.41
C THR A 393 13.55 21.23 -4.35
N ARG A 394 13.40 22.29 -3.57
CA ARG A 394 14.45 23.23 -3.19
C ARG A 394 14.50 23.26 -1.68
N ASP A 395 15.68 23.11 -1.12
CA ASP A 395 15.87 23.38 0.30
C ASP A 395 17.25 23.98 0.57
N THR A 396 17.35 24.70 1.69
CA THR A 396 18.63 25.23 2.16
C THR A 396 18.55 25.52 3.66
N TRP A 397 19.73 25.73 4.25
CA TRP A 397 19.91 26.17 5.62
C TRP A 397 20.57 27.55 5.62
N ILE A 398 20.15 28.45 6.50
CA ILE A 398 20.89 29.69 6.76
C ILE A 398 21.22 29.78 8.25
N SER A 399 22.44 30.16 8.57
CA SER A 399 22.95 30.17 9.95
C SER A 399 23.66 31.47 10.26
N GLU A 400 23.33 32.08 11.41
CA GLU A 400 24.00 33.26 11.93
C GLU A 400 25.48 33.01 12.26
N ALA A 401 25.81 31.81 12.75
CA ALA A 401 27.19 31.41 13.08
C ALA A 401 28.07 31.26 11.85
N ALA A 402 27.48 30.93 10.70
CA ALA A 402 28.16 30.76 9.43
C ALA A 402 27.52 31.62 8.32
N PRO A 403 27.57 32.96 8.44
CA PRO A 403 26.59 33.82 7.78
C PRO A 403 26.80 34.01 6.27
N ASN A 404 27.90 33.49 5.72
CA ASN A 404 28.20 33.50 4.28
C ASN A 404 28.25 32.09 3.68
N THR A 405 27.89 31.05 4.45
CA THR A 405 27.90 29.66 3.97
C THR A 405 26.55 29.31 3.38
N SER A 406 26.57 28.70 2.19
CA SER A 406 25.39 28.12 1.54
C SER A 406 25.31 26.63 1.86
N TYR A 407 24.09 26.13 2.03
CA TYR A 407 23.85 24.75 2.46
C TYR A 407 22.97 23.93 1.52
N GLY A 408 22.53 24.47 0.38
CA GLY A 408 21.58 23.82 -0.52
C GLY A 408 22.07 22.58 -1.29
N ASP A 409 23.36 22.22 -1.20
CA ASP A 409 23.89 20.98 -1.81
C ASP A 409 24.14 19.88 -0.77
N ASN A 410 23.76 20.06 0.50
CA ASN A 410 24.07 19.09 1.56
C ASN A 410 23.02 17.98 1.62
N SER A 411 23.45 16.73 1.74
CA SER A 411 22.57 15.53 1.85
C SER A 411 21.90 15.32 3.21
N THR A 412 22.43 15.95 4.25
CA THR A 412 21.89 16.01 5.61
C THR A 412 22.35 17.30 6.25
N ARG A 413 21.47 18.00 6.99
CA ARG A 413 21.89 19.08 7.88
C ARG A 413 21.09 19.11 9.17
N VAL A 414 21.82 19.30 10.26
CA VAL A 414 21.26 19.70 11.55
C VAL A 414 20.74 21.13 11.39
N SER A 415 19.43 21.25 11.49
CA SER A 415 18.69 22.45 11.79
C SER A 415 18.97 22.87 13.25
N ASP A 416 20.16 23.44 13.45
CA ASP A 416 20.71 23.73 14.76
C ASP A 416 20.64 25.23 15.08
N ASP A 417 20.34 25.59 16.34
CA ASP A 417 20.44 26.96 16.88
C ASP A 417 21.90 27.31 17.25
N ASP A 418 22.83 26.39 16.96
CA ASP A 418 24.23 26.47 17.32
C ASP A 418 25.05 25.56 16.37
N VAL A 419 26.26 25.92 15.95
CA VAL A 419 27.18 24.96 15.28
C VAL A 419 28.48 24.82 16.08
N ASN A 420 28.46 25.25 17.35
CA ASN A 420 29.58 25.45 18.25
C ASN A 420 29.21 25.52 19.77
N ASN A 421 28.45 24.56 20.32
CA ASN A 421 27.98 24.40 21.72
C ASN A 421 28.39 25.54 22.69
N ALA A 422 27.78 26.73 22.56
CA ALA A 422 28.22 27.93 23.27
C ALA A 422 27.21 28.43 24.32
N PHE A 423 27.54 28.24 25.61
CA PHE A 423 26.77 28.70 26.79
C PHE A 423 26.37 30.20 26.85
N PHE A 424 26.90 31.06 25.97
CA PHE A 424 26.73 32.52 26.03
C PHE A 424 26.34 33.17 24.68
N SER A 425 26.03 32.39 23.64
CA SER A 425 25.58 32.90 22.34
C SER A 425 24.71 31.88 21.62
N ASP A 426 23.47 32.25 21.26
CA ASP A 426 22.62 31.53 20.30
C ASP A 426 22.93 32.04 18.89
N ALA A 427 23.09 31.13 17.94
CA ALA A 427 23.38 31.48 16.55
C ALA A 427 22.32 30.88 15.64
N ARG A 428 21.30 31.67 15.35
CA ARG A 428 20.06 31.22 14.73
C ARG A 428 20.29 30.46 13.43
N GLY A 429 19.79 29.24 13.38
CA GLY A 429 19.59 28.46 12.18
C GLY A 429 18.14 28.56 11.67
N GLN A 430 17.95 28.63 10.35
CA GLN A 430 16.61 28.60 9.74
C GLN A 430 16.59 27.64 8.56
N ALA A 431 15.59 26.75 8.54
CA ALA A 431 15.34 25.84 7.43
C ALA A 431 14.49 26.53 6.38
N LEU A 432 14.76 26.26 5.11
CA LEU A 432 13.89 26.67 4.02
C LEU A 432 13.61 25.48 3.13
N VAL A 433 12.34 25.23 2.83
CA VAL A 433 11.90 24.15 1.92
C VAL A 433 10.81 24.68 0.99
N ARG A 434 10.94 24.40 -0.31
CA ARG A 434 9.97 24.75 -1.35
C ARG A 434 9.83 23.64 -2.39
N PHE A 435 8.62 23.52 -2.94
CA PHE A 435 8.30 22.59 -4.02
C PHE A 435 7.90 23.37 -5.27
N ASP A 436 8.79 23.38 -6.26
CA ASP A 436 8.60 24.06 -7.54
C ASP A 436 7.80 23.23 -8.54
N GLU A 437 7.17 23.92 -9.48
CA GLU A 437 6.40 23.31 -10.58
C GLU A 437 5.27 22.36 -10.15
N ILE A 438 4.65 22.55 -8.98
CA ILE A 438 3.60 21.65 -8.47
C ILE A 438 2.26 21.77 -9.22
N PHE A 439 2.04 22.86 -9.95
CA PHE A 439 0.83 23.09 -10.74
C PHE A 439 1.04 22.83 -12.23
N SER A 440 0.21 21.97 -12.82
CA SER A 440 0.08 21.75 -14.26
C SER A 440 -1.17 20.91 -14.55
N ALA A 441 -1.57 20.76 -15.82
CA ALA A 441 -2.69 19.88 -16.18
C ALA A 441 -2.45 18.41 -15.79
N GLN A 442 -1.19 17.96 -15.72
CA GLN A 442 -0.80 16.59 -15.39
C GLN A 442 -0.46 16.40 -13.89
N LYS A 443 -0.12 17.50 -13.20
CA LYS A 443 0.14 17.55 -11.75
C LYS A 443 -1.13 17.99 -11.02
N ILE A 444 -1.12 19.17 -10.37
CA ILE A 444 -2.32 19.80 -9.80
C ILE A 444 -2.85 20.85 -10.79
N PRO A 445 -4.05 20.68 -11.36
CA PRO A 445 -4.65 21.72 -12.20
C PRO A 445 -4.90 23.01 -11.41
N LEU A 446 -4.65 24.17 -12.04
CA LEU A 446 -4.96 25.48 -11.44
C LEU A 446 -6.46 25.66 -11.16
N THR A 447 -7.31 24.89 -11.84
CA THR A 447 -8.76 24.87 -11.61
C THR A 447 -9.19 23.91 -10.50
N ALA A 448 -8.31 23.08 -9.96
CA ALA A 448 -8.68 22.09 -8.94
C ALA A 448 -9.13 22.76 -7.63
N THR A 449 -9.99 22.09 -6.88
CA THR A 449 -10.26 22.43 -5.48
C THR A 449 -9.33 21.58 -4.61
N ILE A 450 -8.39 22.23 -3.93
CA ILE A 450 -7.50 21.57 -2.97
C ILE A 450 -8.31 21.15 -1.74
N LEU A 451 -8.25 19.87 -1.38
CA LEU A 451 -8.89 19.32 -0.18
C LEU A 451 -7.94 19.34 1.01
N SER A 452 -6.69 18.94 0.77
CA SER A 452 -5.62 18.99 1.77
C SER A 452 -4.26 19.07 1.09
N ALA A 453 -3.31 19.74 1.74
CA ALA A 453 -1.89 19.65 1.40
C ALA A 453 -1.06 19.46 2.67
N THR A 454 -0.17 18.48 2.69
CA THR A 454 0.62 18.11 3.86
C THR A 454 2.09 18.07 3.51
N LEU A 455 2.90 18.85 4.21
CA LEU A 455 4.35 18.68 4.22
C LEU A 455 4.71 17.52 5.14
N VAL A 456 5.47 16.57 4.63
CA VAL A 456 6.05 15.46 5.37
C VAL A 456 7.56 15.66 5.41
N LEU A 457 8.10 15.70 6.62
CA LEU A 457 9.53 15.82 6.91
C LEU A 457 9.98 14.62 7.71
N ASP A 458 11.15 14.09 7.40
CA ASP A 458 11.82 13.09 8.23
C ASP A 458 13.02 13.73 8.93
N ILE A 459 13.04 13.59 10.25
CA ILE A 459 14.11 14.05 11.12
C ILE A 459 15.10 12.90 11.31
N SER A 460 16.38 13.12 11.02
CA SER A 460 17.43 12.09 11.13
C SER A 460 18.01 11.94 12.52
N ASP A 461 17.91 13.00 13.33
CA ASP A 461 18.42 13.04 14.68
C ASP A 461 17.66 14.12 15.47
N ASP A 462 17.42 13.84 16.75
CA ASP A 462 16.71 14.70 17.71
C ASP A 462 17.58 14.73 18.98
N ILE A 463 18.31 15.83 19.19
CA ILE A 463 19.51 15.90 20.04
C ILE A 463 19.69 17.36 20.52
N ASP A 464 20.06 17.73 21.76
CA ASP A 464 20.59 16.97 22.91
C ASP A 464 20.32 17.75 24.23
N SER A 465 19.09 17.72 24.76
CA SER A 465 18.84 18.24 26.12
C SER A 465 17.76 17.48 26.85
N PRO A 466 18.08 16.69 27.90
CA PRO A 466 17.07 15.93 28.65
C PRO A 466 16.13 16.83 29.50
N ILE A 467 16.16 18.15 29.29
CA ILE A 467 15.52 19.17 30.13
C ILE A 467 14.53 20.02 29.34
N TYR A 468 14.69 20.16 28.02
CA TYR A 468 13.86 21.02 27.17
C TYR A 468 13.51 20.31 25.87
N ASP A 469 12.26 20.46 25.43
CA ASP A 469 11.76 19.99 24.15
C ASP A 469 11.33 21.24 23.35
N PRO A 470 12.22 21.87 22.56
CA PRO A 470 11.90 23.12 21.87
C PRO A 470 10.83 22.91 20.80
N ASP A 471 9.95 23.90 20.66
CA ASP A 471 9.02 23.93 19.55
C ASP A 471 9.70 24.42 18.26
N PHE A 472 9.31 23.87 17.12
CA PHE A 472 9.70 24.32 15.80
C PHE A 472 8.47 24.84 15.06
N PHE A 473 8.53 26.11 14.71
CA PHE A 473 7.44 26.83 14.07
C PHE A 473 7.62 26.82 12.56
N VAL A 474 6.57 26.44 11.83
CA VAL A 474 6.56 26.45 10.37
C VAL A 474 5.83 27.69 9.88
N TYR A 475 6.51 28.55 9.14
CA TYR A 475 5.96 29.79 8.60
C TYR A 475 5.94 29.79 7.07
N LEU A 476 4.93 30.43 6.48
CA LEU A 476 4.95 30.79 5.07
C LEU A 476 6.04 31.83 4.82
N VAL A 477 6.87 31.63 3.80
CA VAL A 477 7.90 32.59 3.40
C VAL A 477 7.31 33.59 2.41
N GLU A 478 7.50 34.89 2.68
CA GLU A 478 7.06 36.00 1.82
C GLU A 478 8.23 36.59 1.01
N ARG A 479 9.46 36.23 1.34
CA ARG A 479 10.68 36.70 0.68
C ARG A 479 11.29 35.64 -0.24
N ALA A 480 11.64 36.04 -1.45
CA ALA A 480 12.35 35.18 -2.39
C ALA A 480 13.71 34.72 -1.85
N TRP A 481 14.04 33.46 -2.10
CA TRP A 481 15.32 32.82 -1.78
C TRP A 481 15.63 31.73 -2.82
N GLU A 482 16.92 31.40 -2.89
CA GLU A 482 17.51 30.35 -3.74
C GLU A 482 18.34 29.36 -2.89
N GLU A 483 18.64 28.17 -3.40
CA GLU A 483 19.42 27.14 -2.68
C GLU A 483 20.80 27.65 -2.20
N ASN A 484 21.38 28.61 -2.94
CA ASN A 484 22.64 29.26 -2.57
C ASN A 484 22.51 30.45 -1.61
N SER A 485 21.33 30.68 -1.05
CA SER A 485 21.11 31.73 -0.06
C SER A 485 21.90 31.48 1.21
N THR A 486 22.27 32.56 1.86
CA THR A 486 23.04 32.62 3.10
C THR A 486 22.35 33.59 4.05
N TRP A 487 22.71 33.54 5.33
CA TRP A 487 22.21 34.49 6.33
C TRP A 487 22.39 35.96 5.88
N ASN A 488 23.57 36.32 5.40
CA ASN A 488 23.88 37.68 4.96
C ASN A 488 23.21 38.05 3.64
N SER A 489 23.05 37.11 2.69
CA SER A 489 22.31 37.41 1.45
C SER A 489 20.83 37.67 1.72
N LEU A 490 20.29 37.12 2.82
CA LEU A 490 18.96 37.41 3.33
C LEU A 490 18.93 38.58 4.34
N THR A 491 20.00 39.38 4.41
CA THR A 491 20.06 40.61 5.23
C THR A 491 19.93 40.34 6.74
N GLY A 492 20.52 39.24 7.20
CA GLY A 492 20.49 38.85 8.61
C GLY A 492 19.44 37.79 8.94
N GLY A 493 19.21 36.84 8.04
CA GLY A 493 18.17 35.82 8.19
C GLY A 493 16.75 36.34 7.86
N LEU A 494 15.74 35.51 8.09
CA LEU A 494 14.33 35.86 7.92
C LEU A 494 13.70 36.29 9.25
N THR A 495 12.83 37.29 9.19
CA THR A 495 12.16 37.88 10.35
C THR A 495 10.65 37.71 10.29
N VAL A 496 10.04 37.24 11.40
CA VAL A 496 8.57 37.14 11.55
C VAL A 496 7.89 38.50 11.38
N GLY A 497 6.84 38.55 10.56
CA GLY A 497 6.07 39.76 10.27
C GLY A 497 6.70 40.67 9.21
N THR A 498 7.92 40.37 8.74
CA THR A 498 8.56 41.08 7.62
C THR A 498 8.82 40.14 6.44
N ASP A 499 9.56 39.05 6.67
CA ASP A 499 9.90 38.05 5.65
C ASP A 499 9.08 36.76 5.79
N LEU A 500 8.50 36.51 6.97
CA LEU A 500 7.66 35.36 7.28
C LEU A 500 6.24 35.82 7.59
N GLY A 501 5.27 35.17 6.93
CA GLY A 501 3.85 35.46 7.01
C GLY A 501 3.12 34.57 8.03
N LEU A 502 2.10 33.85 7.55
CA LEU A 502 1.26 32.97 8.36
C LEU A 502 2.08 31.84 9.00
N GLN A 503 1.91 31.60 10.30
CA GLN A 503 2.34 30.37 10.96
C GLN A 503 1.40 29.23 10.55
N LEU A 504 1.93 28.23 9.86
CA LEU A 504 1.20 27.10 9.31
C LEU A 504 1.14 25.92 10.29
N GLY A 505 2.13 25.78 11.17
CA GLY A 505 2.15 24.71 12.14
C GLY A 505 3.24 24.88 13.19
N VAL A 506 3.27 23.92 14.12
CA VAL A 506 4.29 23.76 15.16
C VAL A 506 4.50 22.27 15.39
N PHE A 507 5.73 21.87 15.68
CA PHE A 507 6.05 20.52 16.14
C PHE A 507 7.20 20.56 17.15
N THR A 508 7.25 19.63 18.07
CA THR A 508 8.33 19.52 19.08
C THR A 508 9.56 18.83 18.48
N GLY A 509 10.75 19.34 18.80
CA GLY A 509 11.97 18.52 18.84
C GLY A 509 11.95 17.80 20.17
N ASP A 510 11.81 16.48 20.16
CA ASP A 510 11.27 15.74 21.28
C ASP A 510 12.21 14.82 22.03
N ASN A 511 13.53 14.71 21.87
CA ASN A 511 14.46 13.88 22.70
C ASN A 511 14.09 12.40 23.00
N ALA A 512 12.91 11.94 22.60
CA ALA A 512 12.30 10.71 23.04
C ALA A 512 12.69 9.64 22.03
N PRO A 513 13.48 8.63 22.45
CA PRO A 513 13.91 7.57 21.55
C PRO A 513 12.77 6.63 21.12
N ASP A 514 11.50 6.98 21.30
CA ASP A 514 10.30 6.19 20.97
C ASP A 514 9.76 6.41 19.53
N SER A 515 10.67 6.51 18.57
CA SER A 515 10.56 5.85 17.24
C SER A 515 9.76 6.51 16.09
N ASP A 516 9.32 7.78 16.17
CA ASP A 516 8.72 8.47 15.01
C ASP A 516 9.53 9.69 14.52
N SER A 517 10.33 9.47 13.47
CA SER A 517 11.10 10.51 12.79
C SER A 517 10.25 11.47 11.95
N MET A 518 8.95 11.18 11.76
CA MET A 518 8.14 11.92 10.81
C MET A 518 7.44 13.13 11.46
N ARG A 519 7.50 14.28 10.81
CA ARG A 519 6.63 15.44 11.09
C ARG A 519 5.69 15.69 9.92
N ARG A 520 4.42 15.99 10.21
CA ARG A 520 3.37 16.24 9.21
C ARG A 520 2.73 17.59 9.50
N ILE A 521 2.82 18.52 8.54
CA ILE A 521 2.37 19.91 8.70
C ILE A 521 1.36 20.24 7.61
N ASP A 522 0.21 20.81 8.00
CA ASP A 522 -0.83 21.24 7.08
C ASP A 522 -0.40 22.51 6.32
N LEU A 523 -0.20 22.38 5.01
CA LEU A 523 0.10 23.46 4.08
C LEU A 523 -1.08 23.80 3.16
N THR A 524 -2.30 23.35 3.47
CA THR A 524 -3.49 23.54 2.61
C THR A 524 -3.72 25.00 2.27
N SER A 525 -3.61 25.90 3.24
CA SER A 525 -3.75 27.34 3.04
C SER A 525 -2.65 27.93 2.16
N ALA A 526 -1.40 27.48 2.33
CA ALA A 526 -0.25 27.91 1.54
C ALA A 526 -0.37 27.47 0.08
N VAL A 527 -0.64 26.18 -0.18
CA VAL A 527 -0.83 25.64 -1.53
C VAL A 527 -2.01 26.31 -2.24
N THR A 528 -3.12 26.54 -1.51
CA THR A 528 -4.28 27.28 -2.06
C THR A 528 -3.90 28.73 -2.41
N SER A 529 -3.09 29.40 -1.59
CA SER A 529 -2.60 30.75 -1.89
C SER A 529 -1.75 30.77 -3.17
N TRP A 530 -0.81 29.82 -3.32
CA TRP A 530 0.03 29.70 -4.50
C TRP A 530 -0.79 29.39 -5.76
N GLN A 531 -1.84 28.57 -5.65
CA GLN A 531 -2.76 28.28 -6.75
C GLN A 531 -3.46 29.55 -7.27
N HIS A 532 -3.74 30.52 -6.40
CA HIS A 532 -4.37 31.80 -6.74
C HIS A 532 -3.37 32.88 -7.21
N GLY A 533 -2.13 32.49 -7.52
CA GLY A 533 -1.14 33.36 -8.15
C GLY A 533 -0.24 34.12 -7.17
N HIS A 534 -0.31 33.84 -5.86
CA HIS A 534 0.72 34.29 -4.93
C HIS A 534 2.04 33.57 -5.22
N PRO A 535 3.20 34.25 -5.10
CA PRO A 535 4.49 33.60 -5.28
C PRO A 535 4.66 32.41 -4.33
N ASN A 536 5.16 31.30 -4.86
CA ASN A 536 5.62 30.19 -4.04
C ASN A 536 7.07 30.48 -3.62
N HIS A 537 7.27 30.79 -2.33
CA HIS A 537 8.58 30.83 -1.70
C HIS A 537 8.74 29.73 -0.65
N GLY A 538 7.82 28.76 -0.59
CA GLY A 538 7.88 27.65 0.34
C GLY A 538 7.63 28.07 1.79
N VAL A 539 8.24 27.30 2.70
CA VAL A 539 8.10 27.46 4.14
C VAL A 539 9.46 27.60 4.82
N ALA A 540 9.47 28.32 5.93
CA ALA A 540 10.61 28.37 6.85
C ALA A 540 10.29 27.59 8.12
N ILE A 541 11.27 26.84 8.64
CA ILE A 541 11.16 26.14 9.92
C ILE A 541 12.10 26.86 10.88
N MET A 542 11.52 27.39 11.95
CA MET A 542 12.16 28.29 12.89
C MET A 542 12.17 27.64 14.28
N PRO A 543 13.33 27.50 14.94
CA PRO A 543 13.38 27.00 16.30
C PRO A 543 12.75 28.01 17.29
N GLU A 544 12.20 27.50 18.38
CA GLU A 544 11.87 28.30 19.56
C GLU A 544 13.15 28.82 20.20
N ILE A 545 13.20 30.14 20.41
CA ILE A 545 14.36 30.77 21.04
C ILE A 545 14.24 30.65 22.56
N ILE A 546 14.99 29.72 23.15
CA ILE A 546 15.04 29.47 24.59
C ILE A 546 16.39 29.93 25.14
N ALA A 547 16.40 30.97 25.97
CA ALA A 547 17.63 31.56 26.49
C ALA A 547 18.43 30.57 27.36
N GLY A 548 19.67 30.28 26.95
CA GLY A 548 20.56 29.34 27.65
C GLY A 548 20.26 27.87 27.38
N ASN A 549 19.46 27.59 26.35
CA ASN A 549 19.26 26.25 25.78
C ASN A 549 19.88 26.20 24.37
N ASP A 550 20.25 25.00 23.90
CA ASP A 550 21.22 24.78 22.82
C ASP A 550 20.75 23.68 21.85
N ASP A 551 19.46 23.68 21.47
CA ASP A 551 18.85 22.52 20.81
C ASP A 551 18.37 22.80 19.38
N GLY A 552 18.59 21.81 18.51
CA GLY A 552 18.22 21.78 17.11
C GLY A 552 17.51 20.48 16.71
N ILE A 553 16.98 20.43 15.48
CA ILE A 553 16.52 19.18 14.84
C ILE A 553 17.43 18.87 13.66
N ALA A 554 17.51 17.63 13.16
CA ALA A 554 18.20 17.38 11.88
C ALA A 554 17.22 16.97 10.79
N ILE A 555 16.98 17.83 9.81
CA ILE A 555 16.02 17.54 8.72
C ILE A 555 16.77 16.94 7.53
N ARG A 556 16.25 15.82 7.01
CA ARG A 556 16.73 15.25 5.74
C ARG A 556 16.33 16.15 4.57
N THR A 557 17.28 16.44 3.68
CA THR A 557 17.15 17.36 2.54
C THR A 557 16.86 16.64 1.22
N SER A 558 16.65 17.39 0.14
CA SER A 558 16.47 16.85 -1.22
C SER A 558 17.67 16.08 -1.75
N GLU A 559 18.86 16.23 -1.16
CA GLU A 559 20.09 15.54 -1.54
C GLU A 559 20.32 14.27 -0.71
N ASN A 560 19.42 13.93 0.21
CA ASN A 560 19.57 12.74 1.06
C ASN A 560 19.74 11.46 0.22
N VAL A 561 20.64 10.57 0.64
CA VAL A 561 20.90 9.32 -0.09
C VAL A 561 19.69 8.39 -0.08
N ASN A 562 18.89 8.44 1.01
CA ASN A 562 17.66 7.71 1.13
C ASN A 562 16.51 8.56 0.55
N THR A 563 16.12 8.25 -0.68
CA THR A 563 15.16 9.04 -1.46
C THR A 563 13.76 9.07 -0.86
N ILE A 564 13.34 8.01 -0.17
CA ILE A 564 11.99 7.94 0.45
C ILE A 564 11.88 8.75 1.75
N LEU A 565 13.02 9.23 2.29
CA LEU A 565 13.07 10.08 3.49
C LEU A 565 13.31 11.57 3.17
N ARG A 566 13.32 11.94 1.89
CA ARG A 566 13.46 13.34 1.47
C ARG A 566 12.17 14.12 1.75
N PRO A 567 12.22 15.46 1.88
CA PRO A 567 11.04 16.29 2.06
C PRO A 567 9.99 16.00 0.99
N ARG A 568 8.73 15.92 1.43
CA ARG A 568 7.63 15.48 0.58
C ARG A 568 6.40 16.37 0.79
N LEU A 569 5.79 16.81 -0.30
CA LEU A 569 4.51 17.49 -0.28
C LEU A 569 3.43 16.57 -0.84
N GLU A 570 2.44 16.24 -0.02
CA GLU A 570 1.29 15.43 -0.39
C GLU A 570 0.07 16.32 -0.60
N VAL A 571 -0.61 16.21 -1.74
CA VAL A 571 -1.78 17.04 -2.06
C VAL A 571 -2.93 16.16 -2.53
N THR A 572 -4.06 16.31 -1.85
CA THR A 572 -5.33 15.71 -2.22
C THR A 572 -6.24 16.80 -2.77
N PHE A 573 -6.85 16.57 -3.92
CA PHE A 573 -7.70 17.57 -4.59
C PHE A 573 -8.80 16.90 -5.39
N VAL A 574 -9.83 17.68 -5.70
CA VAL A 574 -10.78 17.33 -6.77
C VAL A 574 -10.51 18.28 -7.92
N SER A 575 -10.26 17.74 -9.12
CA SER A 575 -10.24 18.60 -10.30
C SER A 575 -11.63 19.19 -10.47
N SER A 576 -11.74 20.52 -10.61
CA SER A 576 -12.96 21.12 -11.12
C SER A 576 -13.06 20.65 -12.56
N ALA A 577 -13.68 19.50 -12.75
CA ALA A 577 -14.08 19.05 -14.05
C ALA A 577 -14.93 20.18 -14.62
N ILE A 578 -14.67 20.59 -15.87
CA ILE A 578 -15.83 20.84 -16.74
C ILE A 578 -16.66 19.58 -16.56
N PRO A 579 -17.83 19.69 -15.92
CA PRO A 579 -18.37 18.57 -15.17
C PRO A 579 -18.53 17.35 -16.08
N LEU A 580 -18.19 16.18 -15.53
CA LEU A 580 -18.57 14.84 -15.98
C LEU A 580 -20.09 14.69 -16.20
N LEU A 581 -20.89 15.77 -16.15
CA LEU A 581 -22.33 15.79 -16.42
C LEU A 581 -22.64 15.10 -17.75
N ALA A 582 -21.83 15.31 -18.79
CA ALA A 582 -22.06 14.71 -20.10
C ALA A 582 -21.44 13.31 -20.30
N ASP A 583 -20.65 12.80 -19.35
CA ASP A 583 -20.13 11.43 -19.38
C ASP A 583 -21.15 10.50 -18.71
N LEU A 584 -22.09 10.02 -19.51
CA LEU A 584 -23.18 9.16 -19.07
C LEU A 584 -22.77 7.69 -19.02
N THR A 585 -21.65 7.33 -19.64
CA THR A 585 -21.09 5.97 -19.65
C THR A 585 -20.12 5.71 -18.49
N GLY A 586 -19.57 6.78 -17.89
CA GLY A 586 -18.60 6.72 -16.80
C GLY A 586 -17.19 6.35 -17.26
N ASP A 587 -16.90 6.45 -18.56
CA ASP A 587 -15.61 6.09 -19.16
C ASP A 587 -14.61 7.26 -19.25
N ARG A 588 -15.02 8.45 -18.78
CA ARG A 588 -14.30 9.72 -18.78
C ARG A 588 -14.09 10.33 -20.17
N ILE A 589 -14.83 9.89 -21.19
CA ILE A 589 -14.79 10.41 -22.56
C ILE A 589 -16.22 10.72 -23.01
N VAL A 590 -16.55 12.00 -23.22
CA VAL A 590 -17.86 12.38 -23.76
C VAL A 590 -17.87 12.13 -25.27
N ASN A 591 -18.50 11.04 -25.68
CA ASN A 591 -18.52 10.58 -27.07
C ASN A 591 -19.91 10.07 -27.48
N ALA A 592 -19.94 9.30 -28.58
CA ALA A 592 -21.17 8.75 -29.12
C ALA A 592 -21.90 7.79 -28.16
N GLY A 593 -21.18 7.16 -27.22
CA GLY A 593 -21.75 6.33 -26.16
C GLY A 593 -22.67 7.13 -25.23
N ASP A 594 -22.21 8.30 -24.79
CA ASP A 594 -23.00 9.18 -23.91
C ASP A 594 -24.18 9.79 -24.67
N LEU A 595 -23.95 10.18 -25.92
CA LEU A 595 -25.03 10.66 -26.79
C LEU A 595 -26.13 9.63 -26.99
N ALA A 596 -25.79 8.35 -27.09
CA ALA A 596 -26.78 7.30 -27.18
C ALA A 596 -27.63 7.21 -25.90
N ILE A 597 -27.02 7.37 -24.72
CA ILE A 597 -27.73 7.37 -23.44
C ILE A 597 -28.64 8.60 -23.34
N LEU A 598 -28.14 9.80 -23.66
CA LEU A 598 -28.93 11.04 -23.63
C LEU A 598 -30.13 10.97 -24.57
N LEU A 599 -29.94 10.50 -25.80
CA LEU A 599 -31.02 10.33 -26.77
C LEU A 599 -32.02 9.24 -26.37
N SER A 600 -31.59 8.21 -25.64
CA SER A 600 -32.50 7.18 -25.11
C SER A 600 -33.43 7.72 -24.02
N ALA A 601 -33.03 8.80 -23.37
CA ALA A 601 -33.76 9.46 -22.28
C ALA A 601 -34.54 10.70 -22.73
N TRP A 602 -34.60 10.99 -24.03
CA TRP A 602 -35.24 12.19 -24.58
C TRP A 602 -36.70 12.34 -24.13
N GLU A 603 -37.10 13.56 -23.75
CA GLU A 603 -38.44 13.88 -23.21
C GLU A 603 -38.81 13.12 -21.92
N THR A 604 -37.83 12.66 -21.15
CA THR A 604 -38.06 12.02 -19.85
C THR A 604 -37.41 12.81 -18.71
N PRO A 605 -37.84 12.62 -17.45
CA PRO A 605 -37.20 13.23 -16.28
C PRO A 605 -36.00 12.36 -15.80
N HIS A 606 -35.19 11.84 -16.73
CA HIS A 606 -34.13 10.90 -16.39
C HIS A 606 -33.05 11.60 -15.54
N PRO A 607 -32.82 11.16 -14.29
CA PRO A 607 -32.08 11.94 -13.28
C PRO A 607 -30.60 12.16 -13.62
N PHE A 608 -30.06 11.37 -14.55
CA PHE A 608 -28.65 11.47 -14.97
C PHE A 608 -28.46 12.05 -16.37
N ALA A 609 -29.51 12.08 -17.20
CA ALA A 609 -29.41 12.59 -18.58
C ALA A 609 -29.99 14.00 -18.71
N ASP A 610 -30.70 14.48 -17.69
CA ASP A 610 -31.12 15.87 -17.50
C ASP A 610 -29.92 16.65 -16.94
N LEU A 611 -29.10 17.19 -17.84
CA LEU A 611 -27.82 17.82 -17.53
C LEU A 611 -28.00 19.24 -17.01
N ASN A 612 -29.10 19.91 -17.38
CA ASN A 612 -29.42 21.27 -16.93
C ASN A 612 -30.38 21.30 -15.72
N TYR A 613 -30.91 20.14 -15.31
CA TYR A 613 -31.84 19.94 -14.20
C TYR A 613 -33.16 20.71 -14.36
N ASP A 614 -33.64 20.89 -15.59
CA ASP A 614 -34.93 21.53 -15.86
C ASP A 614 -36.14 20.58 -15.75
N GLY A 615 -35.87 19.31 -15.47
CA GLY A 615 -36.85 18.25 -15.26
C GLY A 615 -37.20 17.49 -16.54
N THR A 616 -36.56 17.76 -17.69
CA THR A 616 -36.78 17.05 -18.95
C THR A 616 -35.53 17.02 -19.82
N VAL A 617 -35.07 15.83 -20.21
CA VAL A 617 -33.98 15.69 -21.19
C VAL A 617 -34.40 16.22 -22.56
N GLY A 618 -33.67 17.21 -23.08
CA GLY A 618 -33.96 17.83 -24.36
C GLY A 618 -32.77 18.54 -25.00
N ALA A 619 -33.10 19.54 -25.84
CA ALA A 619 -32.11 20.21 -26.68
C ALA A 619 -31.07 21.00 -25.89
N ALA A 620 -31.41 21.47 -24.69
CA ALA A 620 -30.47 22.14 -23.81
C ALA A 620 -29.39 21.17 -23.28
N ASP A 621 -29.79 19.96 -22.88
CA ASP A 621 -28.88 18.89 -22.43
C ASP A 621 -27.98 18.41 -23.56
N LEU A 622 -28.54 18.25 -24.76
CA LEU A 622 -27.75 17.91 -25.95
C LEU A 622 -26.70 18.98 -26.26
N ALA A 623 -27.06 20.26 -26.14
CA ALA A 623 -26.10 21.35 -26.35
C ALA A 623 -24.98 21.31 -25.30
N MET A 624 -25.30 21.00 -24.04
CA MET A 624 -24.31 20.82 -22.97
C MET A 624 -23.39 19.62 -23.23
N MET A 625 -23.92 18.50 -23.71
CA MET A 625 -23.12 17.34 -24.07
C MET A 625 -22.20 17.61 -25.26
N LEU A 626 -22.71 18.24 -26.32
CA LEU A 626 -21.89 18.58 -27.50
C LEU A 626 -20.79 19.59 -27.17
N ALA A 627 -21.03 20.49 -26.22
CA ALA A 627 -20.01 21.41 -25.72
C ALA A 627 -18.91 20.71 -24.91
N ALA A 628 -19.21 19.53 -24.36
CA ALA A 628 -18.31 18.71 -23.57
C ALA A 628 -17.67 17.57 -24.37
N TRP A 629 -17.92 17.46 -25.68
CA TRP A 629 -17.44 16.36 -26.53
C TRP A 629 -15.90 16.27 -26.55
N THR A 630 -15.36 15.06 -26.30
CA THR A 630 -13.91 14.81 -26.20
C THR A 630 -13.42 13.72 -27.13
#